data_AF-A0A7Y5LKW4-F1
#
_entry.id   AF-A0A7Y5LKW4-F1
#
_cell.length_a   1.000
_cell.length_b   1.000
_cell.length_c   1.000
_cell.angle_alpha   90.00
_cell.angle_beta   90.00
_cell.angle_gamma   90.00
#
_symmetry.space_group_name_H-M   'P 1'
#
loop_
_entity.id
_entity.type
_entity.pdbx_description
1 polymer ?
#
loop_
_entity_poly.entity_id
_entity_poly.type
_entity_poly.pdbx_seq_one_letter_code
_entity_poly.pdbx_strand_id
1 'polypeptide(L)'
;MARPIKNGLDYFPHDTDAFNDWKIQALRATHGNNGYAFYFITLEHIYKTANGELDISDQVMENLLIKATGLKPFKFKAILETALKLSLFNENRFKSGKILTSDVIKLRFDAINEKRAKYREIKEKRDLGNSFPLRKPHKKTPQETPPETPQSKVKERKANTKQKKKLKNEYSKDFLQAYKDYNFKAGNKFEAFQIWQECNDTERIMILENIPDYVKATKTDYEDTSDSRPGRKHFSNYLKMRQYENPAPPPLKITHGTQSPSPVNEDFNFVN
;
A
#
# COMPACT_ATOMS: atom_id res chain seq x y z
N MET A 1 4.09 -32.30 6.24
CA MET A 1 4.15 -32.52 4.78
C MET A 1 4.33 -31.18 4.08
N ALA A 2 5.08 -31.15 2.97
CA ALA A 2 5.12 -29.96 2.11
C ALA A 2 3.72 -29.65 1.57
N ARG A 3 3.31 -28.38 1.57
CA ARG A 3 2.00 -27.98 1.02
C ARG A 3 2.01 -28.25 -0.49
N PRO A 4 1.03 -28.98 -1.04
CA PRO A 4 0.93 -29.22 -2.48
C PRO A 4 0.91 -27.92 -3.28
N ILE A 5 1.47 -27.95 -4.49
CA ILE A 5 1.49 -26.78 -5.37
C ILE A 5 0.08 -26.49 -5.88
N LYS A 6 -0.31 -25.23 -5.67
CA LYS A 6 -1.52 -24.56 -6.17
C LYS A 6 -1.71 -24.62 -7.69
N ASN A 7 -2.55 -25.48 -8.26
CA ASN A 7 -2.97 -25.32 -9.66
C ASN A 7 -4.08 -24.26 -9.76
N GLY A 8 -3.93 -23.32 -10.70
CA GLY A 8 -4.85 -22.22 -10.92
C GLY A 8 -4.98 -21.22 -9.77
N LEU A 9 -5.95 -20.31 -9.87
CA LEU A 9 -6.21 -19.25 -8.90
C LEU A 9 -7.56 -19.45 -8.20
N ASP A 10 -7.59 -19.13 -6.90
CA ASP A 10 -8.84 -19.07 -6.10
C ASP A 10 -9.60 -17.77 -6.26
N TYR A 11 -8.95 -16.79 -6.88
CA TYR A 11 -9.48 -15.47 -7.09
C TYR A 11 -9.08 -15.01 -8.47
N PHE A 12 -9.84 -14.09 -9.02
CA PHE A 12 -9.48 -13.35 -10.22
C PHE A 12 -9.62 -11.85 -9.94
N PRO A 13 -8.85 -11.00 -10.65
CA PRO A 13 -9.00 -9.56 -10.53
C PRO A 13 -10.33 -9.13 -11.17
N HIS A 14 -11.24 -8.61 -10.35
CA HIS A 14 -12.49 -8.00 -10.80
C HIS A 14 -12.36 -6.47 -10.75
N ASP A 15 -12.54 -5.81 -11.89
CA ASP A 15 -12.47 -4.36 -11.96
C ASP A 15 -13.74 -3.75 -11.33
N THR A 16 -13.58 -2.76 -10.44
CA THR A 16 -14.74 -2.11 -9.78
C THR A 16 -15.61 -1.35 -10.77
N ASP A 17 -15.01 -0.93 -11.89
CA ASP A 17 -15.67 -0.20 -12.97
C ASP A 17 -16.11 -1.12 -14.13
N ALA A 18 -16.08 -2.45 -13.94
CA ALA A 18 -16.43 -3.39 -15.00
C ALA A 18 -17.87 -3.23 -15.52
N PHE A 19 -18.76 -2.65 -14.70
CA PHE A 19 -20.11 -2.29 -15.11
C PHE A 19 -20.14 -1.25 -16.25
N ASN A 20 -19.17 -0.32 -16.26
CA ASN A 20 -19.05 0.76 -17.23
C ASN A 20 -18.15 0.41 -18.43
N ASP A 21 -17.50 -0.76 -18.45
CA ASP A 21 -16.79 -1.22 -19.64
C ASP A 21 -17.77 -1.35 -20.82
N TRP A 22 -17.48 -0.67 -21.93
CA TRP A 22 -18.37 -0.62 -23.09
C TRP A 22 -18.67 -2.01 -23.67
N LYS A 23 -17.73 -2.97 -23.58
CA LYS A 23 -17.95 -4.36 -24.04
C LYS A 23 -18.94 -5.07 -23.13
N ILE A 24 -18.83 -4.87 -21.83
CA ILE A 24 -19.72 -5.45 -20.84
C ILE A 24 -21.11 -4.80 -20.92
N GLN A 25 -21.17 -3.48 -21.12
CA GLN A 25 -22.42 -2.76 -21.39
C GLN A 25 -23.09 -3.27 -22.67
N ALA A 26 -22.34 -3.45 -23.76
CA ALA A 26 -22.88 -4.00 -25.02
C ALA A 26 -23.44 -5.43 -24.82
N LEU A 27 -22.70 -6.30 -24.12
CA LEU A 27 -23.15 -7.66 -23.83
C LEU A 27 -24.43 -7.66 -22.99
N ARG A 28 -24.53 -6.74 -22.02
CA ARG A 28 -25.73 -6.53 -21.20
C ARG A 28 -26.90 -5.93 -21.97
N ALA A 29 -26.64 -5.02 -22.90
CA ALA A 29 -27.68 -4.44 -23.74
C ALA A 29 -28.38 -5.52 -24.58
N THR A 30 -27.62 -6.51 -25.07
CA THR A 30 -28.18 -7.62 -25.87
C THR A 30 -28.81 -8.73 -25.02
N HIS A 31 -28.18 -9.11 -23.90
CA HIS A 31 -28.55 -10.34 -23.16
C HIS A 31 -29.02 -10.10 -21.71
N GLY A 32 -29.08 -8.84 -21.29
CA GLY A 32 -29.37 -8.43 -19.92
C GLY A 32 -28.34 -8.93 -18.92
N ASN A 33 -28.78 -9.16 -17.69
CA ASN A 33 -27.92 -9.66 -16.60
C ASN A 33 -27.36 -11.06 -16.87
N ASN A 34 -27.98 -11.83 -17.77
CA ASN A 34 -27.45 -13.13 -18.19
C ASN A 34 -26.11 -13.00 -18.91
N GLY A 35 -25.94 -11.97 -19.73
CA GLY A 35 -24.66 -11.68 -20.39
C GLY A 35 -23.56 -11.31 -19.39
N TYR A 36 -23.92 -10.47 -18.41
CA TYR A 36 -23.00 -10.09 -17.33
C TYR A 36 -22.56 -11.31 -16.51
N ALA A 37 -23.53 -12.08 -15.99
CA ALA A 37 -23.25 -13.27 -15.20
C ALA A 37 -22.45 -14.31 -15.99
N PHE A 38 -22.81 -14.56 -17.25
CA PHE A 38 -22.07 -15.45 -18.13
C PHE A 38 -20.59 -15.09 -18.20
N TYR A 39 -20.26 -13.81 -18.40
CA TYR A 39 -18.86 -13.38 -18.53
C TYR A 39 -18.06 -13.67 -17.25
N PHE A 40 -18.55 -13.24 -16.09
CA PHE A 40 -17.81 -13.42 -14.82
C PHE A 40 -17.75 -14.87 -14.35
N ILE A 41 -18.83 -15.65 -14.51
CA ILE A 41 -18.80 -17.08 -14.21
C ILE A 41 -17.81 -17.80 -15.13
N THR A 42 -17.72 -17.40 -16.40
CA THR A 42 -16.72 -17.96 -17.32
C THR A 42 -15.31 -17.60 -16.89
N LEU A 43 -15.06 -16.35 -16.47
CA LEU A 43 -13.76 -15.95 -15.91
C LEU A 43 -13.38 -16.79 -14.70
N GLU A 44 -14.29 -17.07 -13.78
CA GLU A 44 -14.01 -17.93 -12.63
C GLU A 44 -13.48 -19.30 -13.05
N HIS A 45 -14.07 -19.90 -14.08
CA HIS A 45 -13.63 -21.21 -14.60
C HIS A 45 -12.28 -21.10 -15.31
N ILE A 46 -12.04 -20.03 -16.08
CA ILE A 46 -10.76 -19.78 -16.72
C ILE A 46 -9.64 -19.61 -15.69
N TYR A 47 -9.85 -18.81 -14.65
CA TYR A 47 -8.82 -18.52 -13.65
C TYR A 47 -8.55 -19.71 -12.71
N LYS A 48 -9.49 -20.64 -12.57
CA LYS A 48 -9.27 -21.92 -11.85
C LYS A 48 -8.34 -22.87 -12.61
N THR A 49 -8.13 -22.69 -13.91
CA THR A 49 -7.21 -23.54 -14.68
C THR A 49 -5.75 -23.13 -14.47
N ALA A 50 -4.83 -24.03 -14.81
CA ALA A 50 -3.40 -23.79 -14.62
C ALA A 50 -2.80 -22.72 -15.55
N ASN A 51 -3.47 -22.42 -16.67
CA ASN A 51 -2.92 -21.61 -17.76
C ASN A 51 -3.74 -20.34 -18.07
N GLY A 52 -4.83 -20.08 -17.36
CA GLY A 52 -5.74 -18.96 -17.70
C GLY A 52 -6.44 -19.20 -19.04
N GLU A 53 -6.72 -20.45 -19.34
CA GLU A 53 -7.43 -20.91 -20.53
C GLU A 53 -8.47 -21.95 -20.12
N LEU A 54 -9.69 -21.86 -20.68
CA LEU A 54 -10.72 -22.86 -20.48
C LEU A 54 -11.01 -23.57 -21.79
N ASP A 55 -10.69 -24.85 -21.85
CA ASP A 55 -11.02 -25.71 -22.99
C ASP A 55 -12.47 -26.23 -22.84
N ILE A 56 -13.32 -25.87 -23.81
CA ILE A 56 -14.71 -26.35 -23.91
C ILE A 56 -14.93 -27.18 -25.18
N SER A 57 -13.88 -27.82 -25.69
CA SER A 57 -13.97 -28.80 -26.78
C SER A 57 -14.75 -30.05 -26.37
N ASP A 58 -14.57 -30.48 -25.12
CA ASP A 58 -15.33 -31.55 -24.49
C ASP A 58 -16.75 -31.09 -24.13
N GLN A 59 -17.74 -31.88 -24.54
CA GLN A 59 -19.16 -31.65 -24.23
C GLN A 59 -19.42 -31.63 -22.72
N VAL A 60 -18.65 -32.39 -21.92
CA VAL A 60 -18.79 -32.40 -20.46
C VAL A 60 -18.46 -31.02 -19.88
N MET A 61 -17.36 -30.41 -20.34
CA MET A 61 -16.94 -29.08 -19.90
C MET A 61 -17.88 -27.99 -20.39
N GLU A 62 -18.36 -28.07 -21.64
CA GLU A 62 -19.38 -27.16 -22.16
C GLU A 62 -20.67 -27.23 -21.32
N ASN A 63 -21.16 -28.44 -21.04
CA ASN A 63 -22.38 -28.66 -20.23
C ASN A 63 -22.20 -28.19 -18.78
N LEU A 64 -21.03 -28.40 -18.19
CA LEU A 64 -20.71 -27.90 -16.85
C LEU A 64 -20.81 -26.38 -16.80
N LEU A 65 -20.25 -25.69 -17.80
CA LEU A 65 -20.28 -24.23 -17.88
C LEU A 65 -21.69 -23.70 -18.16
N ILE A 66 -22.47 -24.36 -19.02
CA ILE A 66 -23.89 -24.07 -19.24
C ILE A 66 -24.67 -24.17 -17.92
N LYS A 67 -24.45 -25.24 -17.16
CA LYS A 67 -25.11 -25.46 -15.87
C LYS A 67 -24.67 -24.41 -14.84
N ALA A 68 -23.37 -24.08 -14.78
CA ALA A 68 -22.84 -23.08 -13.86
C ALA A 68 -23.41 -21.68 -14.11
N THR A 69 -23.65 -21.33 -15.39
CA THR A 69 -24.27 -20.06 -15.76
C THR A 69 -25.79 -20.04 -15.57
N GLY A 70 -26.42 -21.20 -15.34
CA GLY A 70 -27.88 -21.31 -15.18
C GLY A 70 -28.67 -21.04 -16.48
N LEU A 71 -28.00 -21.15 -17.63
CA LEU A 71 -28.59 -20.80 -18.94
C LEU A 71 -29.08 -22.03 -19.69
N LYS A 72 -30.07 -21.84 -20.57
CA LYS A 72 -30.42 -22.84 -21.58
C LYS A 72 -29.31 -22.91 -22.64
N PRO A 73 -29.00 -24.08 -23.22
CA PRO A 73 -27.91 -24.24 -24.20
C PRO A 73 -27.97 -23.28 -25.38
N PHE A 74 -29.16 -23.03 -25.93
CA PHE A 74 -29.35 -22.06 -27.03
C PHE A 74 -28.94 -20.64 -26.62
N LYS A 75 -29.36 -20.20 -25.43
CA LYS A 75 -29.06 -18.87 -24.91
C LYS A 75 -27.57 -18.72 -24.58
N PHE A 76 -26.97 -19.78 -24.04
CA PHE A 76 -25.53 -19.83 -23.79
C PHE A 76 -24.73 -19.60 -25.07
N LYS A 77 -25.06 -20.31 -26.15
CA LYS A 77 -24.39 -20.16 -27.46
C LYS A 77 -24.55 -18.75 -28.03
N ALA A 78 -25.76 -18.19 -27.96
CA ALA A 78 -26.02 -16.81 -28.42
C ALA A 78 -25.20 -15.76 -27.65
N ILE A 79 -25.07 -15.91 -26.32
CA ILE A 79 -24.24 -15.03 -25.49
C ILE A 79 -22.76 -15.21 -25.83
N LEU A 80 -22.29 -16.45 -25.97
CA LEU A 80 -20.91 -16.77 -26.30
C LEU A 80 -20.50 -16.16 -27.65
N GLU A 81 -21.33 -16.30 -28.68
CA GLU A 81 -21.10 -15.68 -29.99
C GLU A 81 -21.00 -14.15 -29.90
N THR A 82 -21.84 -13.54 -29.08
CA THR A 82 -21.81 -12.09 -28.85
C THR A 82 -20.54 -11.67 -28.12
N ALA A 83 -20.11 -12.43 -27.11
CA ALA A 83 -18.87 -12.17 -26.37
C ALA A 83 -17.62 -12.31 -27.27
N LEU A 84 -17.62 -13.26 -28.21
CA LEU A 84 -16.56 -13.41 -29.22
C LEU A 84 -16.53 -12.20 -30.16
N LYS A 85 -17.69 -11.77 -30.69
CA LYS A 85 -17.79 -10.58 -31.55
C LYS A 85 -17.31 -9.30 -30.84
N LEU A 86 -17.61 -9.16 -29.55
CA LEU A 86 -17.15 -8.03 -28.73
C LEU A 86 -15.67 -8.12 -28.32
N SER A 87 -14.95 -9.17 -28.76
CA SER A 87 -13.55 -9.39 -28.39
C SER A 87 -13.34 -9.44 -26.86
N LEU A 88 -14.30 -10.02 -26.13
CA LEU A 88 -14.14 -10.39 -24.72
C LEU A 88 -13.32 -11.68 -24.59
N PHE A 89 -13.46 -12.55 -25.60
CA PHE A 89 -12.65 -13.75 -25.79
C PHE A 89 -11.99 -13.71 -27.18
N ASN A 90 -10.86 -14.40 -27.31
CA ASN A 90 -10.11 -14.47 -28.57
C ASN A 90 -10.81 -15.43 -29.53
N GLU A 91 -11.36 -14.86 -30.61
CA GLU A 91 -12.13 -15.60 -31.60
C GLU A 91 -11.31 -16.68 -32.32
N ASN A 92 -10.04 -16.41 -32.62
CA ASN A 92 -9.17 -17.36 -33.32
C ASN A 92 -8.89 -18.60 -32.46
N ARG A 93 -8.60 -18.40 -31.17
CA ARG A 93 -8.40 -19.48 -30.20
C ARG A 93 -9.65 -20.34 -30.02
N PHE A 94 -10.83 -19.68 -30.03
CA PHE A 94 -12.10 -20.38 -29.94
C PHE A 94 -12.39 -21.20 -31.22
N LYS A 95 -12.17 -20.63 -32.41
CA LYS A 95 -12.39 -21.35 -33.67
C LYS A 95 -11.44 -22.53 -33.86
N SER A 96 -10.16 -22.38 -33.49
CA SER A 96 -9.16 -23.42 -33.71
C SER A 96 -9.27 -24.60 -32.74
N GLY A 97 -9.68 -24.35 -31.49
CA GLY A 97 -9.63 -25.37 -30.44
C GLY A 97 -10.70 -25.25 -29.36
N LYS A 98 -11.72 -24.41 -29.54
CA LYS A 98 -12.78 -24.13 -28.54
C LYS A 98 -12.20 -23.70 -27.18
N ILE A 99 -11.11 -22.94 -27.22
CA ILE A 99 -10.45 -22.41 -26.01
C ILE A 99 -10.98 -21.00 -25.73
N LEU A 100 -11.53 -20.80 -24.53
CA LEU A 100 -11.94 -19.51 -24.01
C LEU A 100 -10.80 -18.85 -23.24
N THR A 101 -10.25 -17.78 -23.81
CA THR A 101 -9.22 -16.94 -23.19
C THR A 101 -9.16 -15.59 -23.91
N SER A 102 -8.42 -14.63 -23.38
CA SER A 102 -8.07 -13.38 -24.06
C SER A 102 -6.69 -12.91 -23.63
N ASP A 103 -6.07 -12.05 -24.44
CA ASP A 103 -4.71 -11.55 -24.14
C ASP A 103 -4.68 -10.80 -22.80
N VAL A 104 -5.74 -10.05 -22.49
CA VAL A 104 -5.89 -9.34 -21.21
C VAL A 104 -6.01 -10.32 -20.03
N ILE A 105 -6.76 -11.42 -20.19
CA ILE A 105 -6.89 -12.45 -19.15
C ILE A 105 -5.52 -13.07 -18.87
N LYS A 106 -4.77 -13.44 -19.92
CA LYS A 106 -3.43 -14.02 -19.81
C LYS A 106 -2.45 -13.07 -19.15
N LEU A 107 -2.40 -11.81 -19.58
CA LEU A 107 -1.55 -10.79 -18.96
C LEU A 107 -1.78 -10.68 -17.44
N ARG A 108 -3.05 -10.67 -17.01
CA ARG A 108 -3.41 -10.63 -15.59
C ARG A 108 -3.05 -11.94 -14.87
N PHE A 109 -3.26 -13.09 -15.52
CA PHE A 109 -2.95 -14.41 -14.99
C PHE A 109 -1.44 -14.59 -14.76
N ASP A 110 -0.64 -14.26 -15.77
CA ASP A 110 0.82 -14.36 -15.75
C ASP A 110 1.42 -13.45 -14.68
N ALA A 111 0.92 -12.23 -14.55
CA ALA A 111 1.34 -11.31 -13.49
C ALA A 111 1.12 -11.87 -12.07
N ILE A 112 0.08 -12.68 -11.86
CA ILE A 112 -0.18 -13.34 -10.58
C ILE A 112 0.75 -14.54 -10.40
N ASN A 113 0.95 -15.34 -11.44
CA ASN A 113 1.84 -16.50 -11.40
C ASN A 113 3.30 -16.12 -11.19
N GLU A 114 3.77 -15.05 -11.83
CA GLU A 114 5.10 -14.50 -11.58
C GLU A 114 5.31 -14.11 -10.12
N LYS A 115 4.31 -13.47 -9.50
CA LYS A 115 4.38 -13.13 -8.07
C LYS A 115 4.49 -14.41 -7.24
N ARG A 116 3.69 -15.43 -7.54
CA ARG A 116 3.74 -16.74 -6.86
C ARG A 116 5.08 -17.45 -7.04
N ALA A 117 5.69 -17.37 -8.21
CA ALA A 117 7.02 -17.92 -8.48
C ALA A 117 8.09 -17.21 -7.65
N LYS A 118 8.10 -15.87 -7.66
CA LYS A 118 9.02 -15.04 -6.84
C LYS A 118 8.89 -15.37 -5.34
N TYR A 119 7.68 -15.56 -4.82
CA TYR A 119 7.47 -15.96 -3.43
C TYR A 119 8.01 -17.35 -3.12
N ARG A 120 7.88 -18.30 -4.05
CA ARG A 120 8.44 -19.66 -3.91
C ARG A 120 9.96 -19.63 -3.87
N GLU A 121 10.60 -18.92 -4.80
CA GLU A 121 12.06 -18.75 -4.82
C GLU A 121 12.61 -18.13 -3.52
N ILE A 122 11.94 -17.10 -2.98
CA ILE A 122 12.36 -16.46 -1.72
C ILE A 122 12.22 -17.45 -0.55
N LYS A 123 11.16 -18.25 -0.54
CA LYS A 123 10.95 -19.26 0.51
C LYS A 123 12.00 -20.36 0.44
N GLU A 124 12.27 -20.90 -0.75
CA GLU A 124 13.31 -21.91 -0.96
C GLU A 124 14.69 -21.41 -0.52
N LYS A 125 15.05 -20.17 -0.86
CA LYS A 125 16.30 -19.53 -0.41
C LYS A 125 16.37 -19.37 1.12
N ARG A 126 15.25 -19.16 1.80
CA ARG A 126 15.21 -19.12 3.28
C ARG A 126 15.36 -20.50 3.89
N ASP A 127 14.68 -21.48 3.32
CA ASP A 127 14.69 -22.86 3.82
C ASP A 127 16.07 -23.51 3.64
N LEU A 128 16.80 -23.18 2.55
CA LEU A 128 18.19 -23.59 2.31
C LEU A 128 19.24 -22.83 3.14
N GLY A 129 18.87 -21.67 3.71
CA GLY A 129 19.78 -20.76 4.43
C GLY A 129 19.85 -20.96 5.96
N ASN A 130 19.23 -22.01 6.50
CA ASN A 130 19.20 -22.24 7.95
C ASN A 130 20.49 -22.88 8.48
N SER A 131 21.47 -22.02 8.75
CA SER A 131 22.45 -22.20 9.83
C SER A 131 22.48 -20.98 10.76
N PHE A 132 21.34 -20.50 11.26
CA PHE A 132 21.30 -19.59 12.42
C PHE A 132 20.00 -19.77 13.26
N PRO A 133 20.07 -19.54 14.59
CA PRO A 133 19.41 -20.38 15.59
C PRO A 133 17.91 -20.15 15.71
N LEU A 134 17.21 -21.24 16.02
CA LEU A 134 15.78 -21.28 16.31
C LEU A 134 15.40 -20.22 17.36
N ARG A 135 14.51 -19.31 16.99
CA ARG A 135 13.68 -18.62 17.99
C ARG A 135 12.81 -19.67 18.67
N LYS A 136 12.90 -19.74 20.00
CA LYS A 136 12.13 -20.66 20.85
C LYS A 136 10.63 -20.60 20.51
N PRO A 137 9.91 -21.74 20.50
CA PRO A 137 8.50 -21.75 20.19
C PRO A 137 7.71 -21.08 21.33
N HIS A 138 6.91 -20.08 20.99
CA HIS A 138 5.83 -19.64 21.88
C HIS A 138 4.85 -20.80 22.04
N LYS A 139 4.58 -21.20 23.31
CA LYS A 139 3.51 -22.13 23.67
C LYS A 139 2.19 -21.62 23.07
N LYS A 140 1.53 -22.47 22.27
CA LYS A 140 0.18 -22.23 21.77
C LYS A 140 -0.82 -22.54 22.90
N THR A 141 -1.57 -21.55 23.34
CA THR A 141 -2.94 -21.77 23.85
C THR A 141 -3.92 -21.57 22.68
N PRO A 142 -4.98 -22.39 22.55
CA PRO A 142 -5.93 -22.29 21.47
C PRO A 142 -7.02 -21.27 21.83
N GLN A 143 -7.13 -20.19 21.06
CA GLN A 143 -8.33 -19.37 21.03
C GLN A 143 -8.49 -18.75 19.63
N GLU A 144 -9.66 -19.01 19.06
CA GLU A 144 -10.16 -18.56 17.77
C GLU A 144 -10.41 -17.05 17.80
N THR A 145 -10.07 -16.32 16.71
CA THR A 145 -10.72 -15.06 16.26
C THR A 145 -10.18 -14.59 14.89
N PRO A 146 -10.83 -13.64 14.18
CA PRO A 146 -11.35 -13.77 12.80
C PRO A 146 -10.47 -13.04 11.74
N PRO A 147 -10.87 -12.92 10.44
CA PRO A 147 -9.97 -12.50 9.37
C PRO A 147 -9.93 -10.97 9.25
N GLU A 148 -8.83 -10.36 9.69
CA GLU A 148 -8.51 -8.98 9.31
C GLU A 148 -7.23 -8.96 8.46
N THR A 149 -7.41 -8.58 7.20
CA THR A 149 -6.35 -8.16 6.29
C THR A 149 -5.71 -6.85 6.78
N PRO A 150 -4.38 -6.71 6.69
CA PRO A 150 -3.76 -5.42 6.46
C PRO A 150 -3.07 -5.44 5.10
N GLN A 151 -3.76 -4.83 4.14
CA GLN A 151 -3.22 -4.40 2.85
C GLN A 151 -2.10 -3.38 3.10
N SER A 152 -0.85 -3.72 2.78
CA SER A 152 0.22 -2.73 2.63
C SER A 152 0.58 -2.59 1.15
N LYS A 153 0.23 -1.42 0.60
CA LYS A 153 0.69 -0.92 -0.70
C LYS A 153 2.22 -0.88 -0.68
N VAL A 154 2.86 -1.62 -1.58
CA VAL A 154 4.26 -1.40 -1.95
C VAL A 154 4.27 -0.63 -3.27
N LYS A 155 4.79 0.58 -3.28
CA LYS A 155 5.43 1.15 -4.48
C LYS A 155 6.74 1.82 -4.08
N GLU A 156 7.75 1.52 -4.89
CA GLU A 156 9.06 2.19 -5.02
C GLU A 156 10.18 1.85 -4.02
N ARG A 157 10.82 0.69 -4.21
CA ARG A 157 12.20 0.44 -3.72
C ARG A 157 13.01 -0.46 -4.65
N LYS A 158 13.56 0.09 -5.73
CA LYS A 158 14.72 -0.53 -6.41
C LYS A 158 15.92 0.40 -6.55
N ALA A 159 15.75 1.73 -6.57
CA ALA A 159 16.88 2.68 -6.58
C ALA A 159 17.52 2.88 -5.18
N ASN A 160 16.74 2.74 -4.10
CA ASN A 160 17.13 3.19 -2.75
C ASN A 160 18.15 2.28 -2.02
N THR A 161 18.40 1.06 -2.51
CA THR A 161 19.27 0.07 -1.82
C THR A 161 20.77 0.35 -2.03
N LYS A 162 21.16 0.97 -3.16
CA LYS A 162 22.56 1.34 -3.43
C LYS A 162 22.99 2.58 -2.63
N GLN A 163 22.14 3.60 -2.49
CA GLN A 163 22.42 4.76 -1.63
C GLN A 163 22.49 4.38 -0.14
N LYS A 164 21.62 3.47 0.33
CA LYS A 164 21.64 2.93 1.71
C LYS A 164 22.94 2.23 2.12
N LYS A 165 23.72 1.70 1.17
CA LYS A 165 25.02 1.07 1.46
C LYS A 165 26.18 2.08 1.49
N LYS A 166 26.12 3.17 0.71
CA LYS A 166 27.14 4.23 0.72
C LYS A 166 27.04 5.16 1.94
N LEU A 167 25.85 5.53 2.40
CA LEU A 167 25.66 6.44 3.54
C LEU A 167 25.90 5.81 4.93
N LYS A 168 26.05 4.49 5.03
CA LYS A 168 26.24 3.83 6.33
C LYS A 168 27.57 4.14 7.02
N ASN A 169 28.55 4.69 6.31
CA ASN A 169 29.93 4.77 6.78
C ASN A 169 30.37 6.12 7.37
N GLU A 170 29.59 7.20 7.28
CA GLU A 170 29.96 8.48 7.91
C GLU A 170 28.71 9.16 8.48
N TYR A 171 28.37 8.84 9.73
CA TYR A 171 27.49 9.70 10.52
C TYR A 171 28.32 10.84 11.10
N SER A 172 27.83 12.08 11.00
CA SER A 172 28.50 13.21 11.62
C SER A 172 28.53 13.09 13.15
N LYS A 173 29.60 13.61 13.78
CA LYS A 173 29.87 13.45 15.22
C LYS A 173 28.78 14.10 16.09
N ASP A 174 28.30 15.26 15.67
CA ASP A 174 27.18 16.01 16.27
C ASP A 174 25.86 15.21 16.27
N PHE A 175 25.52 14.55 15.17
CA PHE A 175 24.34 13.68 15.09
C PHE A 175 24.45 12.49 16.04
N LEU A 176 25.62 11.86 16.11
CA LEU A 176 25.84 10.72 17.01
C LEU A 176 25.71 11.13 18.48
N GLN A 177 26.14 12.34 18.82
CA GLN A 177 25.99 12.91 20.15
C GLN A 177 24.51 13.17 20.46
N ALA A 178 23.79 13.89 19.60
CA ALA A 178 22.35 14.16 19.74
C ALA A 178 21.51 12.86 19.87
N TYR A 179 21.82 11.88 19.03
CA TYR A 179 21.13 10.58 19.02
C TYR A 179 21.38 9.78 20.30
N LYS A 180 22.59 9.89 20.87
CA LYS A 180 22.96 9.26 22.14
C LYS A 180 22.24 9.92 23.32
N ASP A 181 22.23 11.26 23.35
CA ASP A 181 21.64 12.05 24.44
C ASP A 181 20.11 11.91 24.49
N TYR A 182 19.46 11.68 23.34
CA TYR A 182 18.02 11.41 23.29
C TYR A 182 17.65 10.03 23.85
N ASN A 183 18.35 8.95 23.42
CA ASN A 183 18.37 7.56 23.91
C ASN A 183 18.64 6.59 22.74
N PHE A 184 19.76 5.87 22.79
CA PHE A 184 20.25 4.99 21.72
C PHE A 184 19.25 3.90 21.26
N LYS A 185 18.26 3.54 22.09
CA LYS A 185 17.27 2.49 21.80
C LYS A 185 16.00 3.00 21.08
N ALA A 186 15.87 4.30 20.80
CA ALA A 186 14.64 4.91 20.29
C ALA A 186 14.66 5.16 18.77
N GLY A 187 14.49 4.10 17.97
CA GLY A 187 14.03 4.21 16.57
C GLY A 187 15.06 3.90 15.48
N ASN A 188 14.66 4.15 14.23
CA ASN A 188 15.47 3.86 13.05
C ASN A 188 16.51 4.97 12.83
N LYS A 189 17.76 4.72 13.25
CA LYS A 189 18.90 5.64 13.13
C LYS A 189 19.10 6.23 11.73
N PHE A 190 18.82 5.46 10.69
CA PHE A 190 18.97 5.93 9.30
C PHE A 190 17.94 7.00 8.96
N GLU A 191 16.68 6.81 9.34
CA GLU A 191 15.62 7.79 9.09
C GLU A 191 15.87 9.09 9.87
N ALA A 192 16.32 8.98 11.13
CA ALA A 192 16.70 10.14 11.91
C ALA A 192 17.88 10.92 11.29
N PHE A 193 18.85 10.22 10.70
CA PHE A 193 19.97 10.87 10.04
C PHE A 193 19.56 11.61 8.77
N GLN A 194 18.61 11.08 7.99
CA GLN A 194 18.10 11.78 6.81
C GLN A 194 17.45 13.11 7.20
N ILE A 195 16.63 13.12 8.25
CA ILE A 195 16.00 14.34 8.76
C ILE A 195 17.05 15.30 9.34
N TRP A 196 18.08 14.79 10.02
CA TRP A 196 19.19 15.61 10.52
C TRP A 196 19.96 16.34 9.42
N GLN A 197 20.13 15.71 8.26
CA GLN A 197 20.78 16.33 7.10
C GLN A 197 19.95 17.47 6.51
N GLU A 198 18.64 17.44 6.68
CA GLU A 198 17.71 18.49 6.24
C GLU A 198 17.65 19.68 7.21
N CYS A 199 18.13 19.52 8.46
CA CYS A 199 18.18 20.59 9.44
C CYS A 199 19.30 21.62 9.16
N ASN A 200 18.99 22.90 9.34
CA ASN A 200 19.96 23.99 9.30
C ASN A 200 20.85 24.01 10.54
N ASP A 201 22.00 24.69 10.49
CA ASP A 201 22.96 24.71 11.60
C ASP A 201 22.38 25.30 12.90
N THR A 202 21.52 26.33 12.79
CA THR A 202 20.78 26.91 13.92
C THR A 202 19.83 25.92 14.57
N GLU A 203 19.16 25.10 13.76
CA GLU A 203 18.23 24.07 14.24
C GLU A 203 18.99 22.95 14.95
N ARG A 204 20.16 22.55 14.42
CA ARG A 204 21.03 21.54 15.04
C ARG A 204 21.55 21.98 16.41
N ILE A 205 21.94 23.25 16.55
CA ILE A 205 22.36 23.83 17.85
C ILE A 205 21.20 23.80 18.85
N MET A 206 20.04 24.32 18.46
CA MET A 206 18.83 24.31 19.29
C MET A 206 18.43 22.88 19.69
N ILE A 207 18.63 21.89 18.81
CA ILE A 207 18.32 20.48 19.08
C ILE A 207 19.24 19.99 20.19
N LEU A 208 20.54 20.19 20.07
CA LEU A 208 21.53 19.76 21.07
C LEU A 208 21.26 20.39 22.45
N GLU A 209 20.85 21.66 22.49
CA GLU A 209 20.58 22.37 23.75
C GLU A 209 19.34 21.87 24.49
N ASN A 210 18.26 21.54 23.78
CA ASN A 210 16.96 21.23 24.39
C ASN A 210 16.62 19.73 24.44
N ILE A 211 17.45 18.85 23.86
CA ILE A 211 17.30 17.39 24.00
C ILE A 211 17.20 16.96 25.47
N PRO A 212 18.07 17.43 26.39
CA PRO A 212 18.02 17.01 27.80
C PRO A 212 16.70 17.35 28.48
N ASP A 213 16.14 18.53 28.21
CA ASP A 213 14.90 19.00 28.85
C ASP A 213 13.66 18.30 28.30
N TYR A 214 13.63 18.01 26.99
CA TYR A 214 12.60 17.16 26.39
C TYR A 214 12.64 15.72 26.95
N VAL A 215 13.83 15.16 27.14
CA VAL A 215 13.99 13.81 27.73
C VAL A 215 13.60 13.79 29.22
N LYS A 216 13.78 14.89 29.96
CA LYS A 216 13.28 15.02 31.34
C LYS A 216 11.75 15.10 31.38
N ALA A 217 11.15 15.98 30.57
CA ALA A 217 9.69 16.16 30.52
C ALA A 217 8.95 14.86 30.14
N THR A 218 9.53 14.06 29.25
CA THR A 218 8.93 12.77 28.85
C THR A 218 9.09 11.64 29.89
N LYS A 219 9.91 11.83 30.94
CA LYS A 219 10.03 10.88 32.06
C LYS A 219 9.05 11.18 33.21
N THR A 220 8.68 12.45 33.40
CA THR A 220 7.78 12.88 34.49
C THR A 220 6.32 12.50 34.28
N ASP A 221 5.88 12.26 33.04
CA ASP A 221 4.48 11.90 32.72
C ASP A 221 4.15 10.41 32.98
N TYR A 222 5.05 9.63 33.59
CA TYR A 222 5.02 8.17 33.55
C TYR A 222 5.04 7.44 34.90
N GLU A 223 4.98 8.16 36.02
CA GLU A 223 4.99 7.51 37.34
C GLU A 223 3.59 7.14 37.89
N ASP A 224 2.48 7.51 37.23
CA ASP A 224 1.15 7.41 37.87
C ASP A 224 0.04 6.68 37.11
N THR A 225 0.34 5.83 36.12
CA THR A 225 -0.71 4.98 35.50
C THR A 225 -0.23 3.56 35.26
N SER A 226 -0.91 2.61 35.91
CA SER A 226 -0.67 1.15 35.84
C SER A 226 -1.09 0.51 34.51
N ASP A 227 -1.39 1.28 33.47
CA ASP A 227 -1.80 0.76 32.18
C ASP A 227 -1.38 1.70 31.04
N SER A 228 -0.10 1.69 30.68
CA SER A 228 0.35 2.32 29.44
C SER A 228 1.69 1.78 28.99
N ARG A 229 1.70 0.96 27.93
CA ARG A 229 2.94 0.56 27.25
C ARG A 229 3.60 1.84 26.70
N PRO A 230 4.85 2.18 27.08
CA PRO A 230 5.47 3.44 26.72
C PRO A 230 5.69 3.54 25.22
N GLY A 231 4.87 4.37 24.58
CA GLY A 231 5.18 5.00 23.31
C GLY A 231 6.37 5.94 23.50
N ARG A 232 7.57 5.39 23.68
CA ARG A 232 8.82 6.17 23.60
C ARG A 232 8.87 6.76 22.20
N LYS A 233 8.49 8.04 22.06
CA LYS A 233 8.55 8.77 20.78
C LYS A 233 9.97 8.61 20.22
N HIS A 234 10.10 8.13 18.99
CA HIS A 234 11.41 7.94 18.35
C HIS A 234 12.13 9.27 18.13
N PHE A 235 13.47 9.27 18.07
CA PHE A 235 14.22 10.51 17.83
C PHE A 235 13.82 11.18 16.50
N SER A 236 13.47 10.40 15.48
CA SER A 236 12.93 10.92 14.22
C SER A 236 11.62 11.69 14.40
N ASN A 237 10.79 11.34 15.39
CA ASN A 237 9.54 12.07 15.67
C ASN A 237 9.83 13.38 16.40
N TYR A 238 10.81 13.41 17.30
CA TYR A 238 11.27 14.66 17.92
C TYR A 238 11.77 15.66 16.87
N LEU A 239 12.58 15.20 15.91
CA LEU A 239 13.05 16.03 14.81
C LEU A 239 11.90 16.54 13.93
N LYS A 240 10.91 15.69 13.64
CA LYS A 240 9.72 16.07 12.84
C LYS A 240 8.79 17.05 13.56
N MET A 241 8.53 16.86 14.86
CA MET A 241 7.62 17.74 15.62
C MET A 241 8.13 19.18 15.65
N ARG A 242 9.45 19.37 15.73
CA ARG A 242 10.05 20.70 15.68
C ARG A 242 9.96 21.42 14.34
N GLN A 243 9.93 20.68 13.23
CA GLN A 243 9.74 21.29 11.91
C GLN A 243 8.37 21.99 11.79
N TYR A 244 7.39 21.60 12.61
CA TYR A 244 6.06 22.22 12.66
C TYR A 244 5.90 23.30 13.75
N GLU A 245 6.80 23.35 14.74
CA GLU A 245 6.80 24.36 15.81
C GLU A 245 7.66 25.59 15.49
N ASN A 246 8.14 25.74 14.25
CA ASN A 246 8.70 26.98 13.74
C ASN A 246 7.58 27.80 13.05
N PRO A 247 6.81 28.64 13.77
CA PRO A 247 6.11 29.72 13.09
C PRO A 247 7.18 30.61 12.46
N ALA A 248 6.93 31.08 11.23
CA ALA A 248 7.79 32.02 10.54
C ALA A 248 8.27 33.13 11.50
N PRO A 249 9.52 33.61 11.40
CA PRO A 249 9.98 34.71 12.24
C PRO A 249 8.99 35.88 12.07
N PRO A 250 8.49 36.47 13.18
CA PRO A 250 7.53 37.56 13.08
C PRO A 250 8.16 38.71 12.27
N PRO A 251 7.39 39.39 11.41
CA PRO A 251 7.93 40.46 10.59
C PRO A 251 8.60 41.50 11.49
N LEU A 252 9.81 41.92 11.09
CA LEU A 252 10.57 42.96 11.76
C LEU A 252 9.64 44.18 11.95
N LYS A 253 9.34 44.51 13.21
CA LYS A 253 8.63 45.74 13.55
C LYS A 253 9.50 46.89 13.09
N ILE A 254 9.13 47.51 11.97
CA ILE A 254 9.64 48.82 11.59
C ILE A 254 9.19 49.77 12.71
N THR A 255 10.12 50.19 13.54
CA THR A 255 9.91 51.24 14.54
C THR A 255 9.73 52.56 13.79
N HIS A 256 8.50 52.85 13.37
CA HIS A 256 8.10 54.23 13.17
C HIS A 256 7.93 54.83 14.56
N GLY A 257 8.99 55.47 15.04
CA GLY A 257 8.89 56.36 16.18
C GLY A 257 7.85 57.42 15.87
N THR A 258 6.85 57.54 16.73
CA THR A 258 6.08 58.78 16.81
C THR A 258 5.81 59.05 18.27
N GLN A 259 6.35 60.19 18.69
CA GLN A 259 6.16 60.80 19.99
C GLN A 259 4.66 60.93 20.30
N SER A 260 4.32 60.81 21.57
CA SER A 260 3.06 61.27 22.15
C SER A 260 3.37 62.42 23.12
N PRO A 261 2.39 63.17 23.63
CA PRO A 261 1.31 63.88 22.92
C PRO A 261 1.14 65.33 23.44
N SER A 262 0.10 66.03 22.95
CA SER A 262 -0.67 67.17 23.55
C SER A 262 -0.58 68.50 22.79
N PRO A 263 -1.55 69.43 22.92
CA PRO A 263 -3.01 69.26 22.93
C PRO A 263 -3.78 70.33 22.09
N VAL A 264 -5.08 70.07 21.86
CA VAL A 264 -6.23 71.02 21.75
C VAL A 264 -6.14 72.22 20.77
N ASN A 265 -7.06 72.24 19.79
CA ASN A 265 -8.05 73.31 19.70
C ASN A 265 -9.25 72.90 18.83
N GLU A 266 -10.42 73.20 19.38
CA GLU A 266 -11.74 73.18 18.77
C GLU A 266 -11.79 74.17 17.59
N ASP A 267 -12.52 73.84 16.53
CA ASP A 267 -13.66 74.64 16.05
C ASP A 267 -14.00 74.40 14.57
N PHE A 268 -15.29 74.60 14.30
CA PHE A 268 -16.01 74.82 13.02
C PHE A 268 -16.22 73.62 12.09
N ASN A 269 -17.40 72.97 12.11
CA ASN A 269 -18.71 73.35 11.55
C ASN A 269 -18.82 73.51 10.01
N PHE A 270 -19.81 72.77 9.49
CA PHE A 270 -20.70 73.03 8.35
C PHE A 270 -20.35 72.58 6.91
N VAL A 271 -21.08 71.53 6.49
CA VAL A 271 -22.08 71.48 5.39
C VAL A 271 -21.64 71.37 3.92
N ASN A 272 -22.31 70.39 3.28
CA ASN A 272 -22.57 70.08 1.87
C ASN A 272 -21.43 69.57 0.98
#